data_AF-A0A935FNJ2-F1
#
_entry.id   AF-A0A935FNJ2-F1
#
_cell.length_a   1.000
_cell.length_b   1.000
_cell.length_c   1.000
_cell.angle_alpha   90.00
_cell.angle_beta   90.00
_cell.angle_gamma   90.00
#
_symmetry.space_group_name_H-M   'P 1'
#
loop_
_entity.id
_entity.type
_entity.pdbx_description
1 polymer ?
#
loop_
_entity_poly.entity_id
_entity_poly.type
_entity_poly.pdbx_seq_one_letter_code
_entity_poly.pdbx_strand_id
1 'polypeptide(L)'
;MSLPNSVNMNYENLFGKDAAKTFSKKNASYVIIANTEDEETKAAYIAREIGYENVYVLSDGMNGFKDNVINFKAPQNVGTRHESDLYKFREKASILIPEIIKENKNKGVPENKELKRALGGC
;
A
#
# COMPACT_ATOMS: atom_id res chain seq x y z
N MET A 1 8.97 5.48 2.92
CA MET A 1 7.74 5.94 3.60
C MET A 1 6.75 4.80 3.49
N SER A 2 6.17 4.34 4.60
CA SER A 2 5.21 3.23 4.57
C SER A 2 3.80 3.77 4.70
N LEU A 3 2.85 3.19 3.96
CA LEU A 3 1.44 3.52 4.11
C LEU A 3 0.89 2.87 5.40
N PRO A 4 -0.08 3.51 6.06
CA PRO A 4 -0.65 2.99 7.29
C PRO A 4 -1.31 1.64 7.03
N ASN A 5 -1.12 0.69 7.95
CA ASN A 5 -1.65 -0.68 7.87
C ASN A 5 -1.22 -1.48 6.62
N SER A 6 -0.14 -1.06 5.94
CA SER A 6 0.46 -1.86 4.88
C SER A 6 1.33 -2.98 5.45
N VAL A 7 1.50 -4.05 4.67
CA VAL A 7 2.36 -5.19 5.02
C VAL A 7 3.60 -5.13 4.13
N ASN A 8 4.78 -5.08 4.74
CA ASN A 8 6.03 -5.12 4.00
C ASN A 8 6.40 -6.56 3.67
N MET A 9 6.71 -6.85 2.40
CA MET A 9 7.10 -8.18 1.92
C MET A 9 8.19 -8.08 0.87
N ASN A 10 9.15 -9.01 0.92
CA ASN A 10 10.11 -9.23 -0.15
C ASN A 10 9.51 -10.18 -1.21
N TYR A 11 10.12 -10.26 -2.40
CA TYR A 11 9.67 -11.16 -3.46
C TYR A 11 9.60 -12.63 -3.02
N GLU A 12 10.57 -13.09 -2.23
CA GLU A 12 10.59 -14.48 -1.70
C GLU A 12 9.38 -14.76 -0.80
N ASN A 13 8.92 -13.75 -0.05
CA ASN A 13 7.81 -13.90 0.87
C ASN A 13 6.47 -14.05 0.14
N LEU A 14 6.36 -13.62 -1.13
CA LEU A 14 5.14 -13.78 -1.94
C LEU A 14 4.77 -15.25 -2.16
N PHE A 15 5.77 -16.14 -2.14
CA PHE A 15 5.59 -17.59 -2.27
C PHE A 15 5.33 -18.27 -0.91
N GLY A 16 5.43 -17.52 0.19
CA GLY A 16 5.27 -18.04 1.55
C GLY A 16 3.82 -18.11 2.01
N LYS A 17 3.61 -18.83 3.12
CA LYS A 17 2.27 -18.98 3.75
C LYS A 17 1.69 -17.65 4.25
N ASP A 18 2.55 -16.70 4.64
CA ASP A 18 2.12 -15.39 5.14
C ASP A 18 1.50 -14.52 4.04
N ALA A 19 2.07 -14.57 2.83
CA ALA A 19 1.48 -13.95 1.66
C ALA A 19 0.14 -14.60 1.33
N ALA A 20 0.07 -15.93 1.24
CA ALA A 20 -1.18 -16.63 0.99
C ALA A 20 -2.27 -16.24 2.01
N LYS A 21 -1.94 -16.12 3.29
CA LYS A 21 -2.88 -15.66 4.32
C LYS A 21 -3.34 -14.22 4.08
N THR A 22 -2.44 -13.34 3.68
CA THR A 22 -2.76 -11.95 3.34
C THR A 22 -3.69 -11.86 2.14
N PHE A 23 -3.40 -12.61 1.07
CA PHE A 23 -4.15 -12.65 -0.20
C PHE A 23 -5.42 -13.53 -0.15
N SER A 24 -5.66 -14.25 0.95
CA SER A 24 -6.82 -15.16 1.09
C SER A 24 -8.16 -14.49 1.44
N LYS A 25 -8.19 -13.17 1.66
CA LYS A 25 -9.44 -12.50 2.07
C LYS A 25 -10.39 -12.43 0.88
N LYS A 26 -11.57 -13.02 1.02
CA LYS A 26 -12.62 -12.97 0.00
C LYS A 26 -13.06 -11.53 -0.29
N ASN A 27 -13.30 -11.24 -1.57
CA ASN A 27 -13.74 -9.94 -2.08
C ASN A 27 -12.84 -8.76 -1.69
N ALA A 28 -11.56 -9.00 -1.45
CA ALA A 28 -10.58 -7.96 -1.21
C ALA A 28 -9.85 -7.59 -2.52
N SER A 29 -9.59 -6.30 -2.70
CA SER A 29 -8.66 -5.81 -3.71
C SER A 29 -7.32 -5.54 -3.05
N TYR A 30 -6.25 -6.05 -3.65
CA TYR A 30 -4.89 -5.92 -3.14
C TYR A 30 -4.13 -4.91 -3.98
N VAL A 31 -3.57 -3.90 -3.34
CA VAL A 31 -2.73 -2.90 -4.01
C VAL A 31 -1.30 -3.16 -3.59
N ILE A 32 -0.45 -3.49 -4.56
CA ILE A 32 0.99 -3.60 -4.37
C ILE A 32 1.60 -2.23 -4.56
N ILE A 33 2.49 -1.87 -3.63
CA ILE A 33 3.21 -0.61 -3.60
C ILE A 33 4.71 -0.87 -3.48
N ALA A 34 5.51 -0.13 -4.23
CA ALA A 34 6.96 -0.16 -4.19
C ALA A 34 7.50 1.25 -4.46
N ASN A 35 8.83 1.41 -4.51
CA ASN A 35 9.41 2.73 -4.74
C ASN A 35 9.32 3.14 -6.23
N THR A 36 9.37 2.15 -7.13
CA THR A 36 9.31 2.35 -8.59
C THR A 36 8.17 1.53 -9.19
N GLU A 37 7.62 2.02 -10.30
CA GLU A 37 6.53 1.35 -11.02
C GLU A 37 6.96 -0.01 -11.59
N ASP A 38 8.21 -0.14 -12.02
CA ASP A 38 8.78 -1.41 -12.52
C ASP A 38 8.75 -2.52 -11.44
N GLU A 39 9.09 -2.17 -10.20
CA GLU A 39 9.04 -3.10 -9.06
C GLU A 39 7.61 -3.52 -8.76
N GLU A 40 6.67 -2.57 -8.74
CA GLU A 40 5.25 -2.85 -8.51
C GLU A 40 4.67 -3.77 -9.59
N THR A 41 4.95 -3.46 -10.85
CA THR A 41 4.46 -4.21 -12.00
C THR A 41 5.01 -5.63 -11.99
N LYS A 42 6.30 -5.80 -11.71
CA LYS A 42 6.93 -7.12 -11.60
C LYS A 42 6.34 -7.92 -10.44
N ALA A 43 6.18 -7.33 -9.27
CA ALA A 43 5.58 -7.98 -8.11
C ALA A 43 4.12 -8.39 -8.37
N ALA A 44 3.33 -7.51 -9.01
CA ALA A 44 1.95 -7.80 -9.39
C ALA A 44 1.84 -8.90 -10.44
N TYR A 45 2.75 -8.92 -11.42
CA TYR A 45 2.82 -10.00 -12.40
C TYR A 45 3.09 -11.35 -11.71
N ILE A 46 4.12 -11.40 -10.85
CA ILE A 46 4.45 -12.61 -10.07
C ILE A 46 3.27 -13.05 -9.20
N ALA A 47 2.62 -12.12 -8.50
CA ALA A 47 1.48 -12.42 -7.64
C ALA A 47 0.32 -13.06 -8.43
N ARG A 48 0.05 -12.55 -9.64
CA ARG A 48 -0.98 -13.12 -10.54
C ARG A 48 -0.60 -14.50 -11.05
N GLU A 49 0.65 -14.72 -11.43
CA GLU A 49 1.16 -16.03 -11.87
C GLU A 49 1.08 -17.11 -10.78
N ILE A 50 1.27 -16.73 -9.51
CA ILE A 50 1.10 -17.65 -8.36
C ILE A 50 -0.38 -17.98 -8.10
N GLY A 51 -1.30 -17.21 -8.69
CA GLY A 51 -2.75 -17.41 -8.58
C GLY A 51 -3.45 -16.48 -7.60
N TYR A 52 -2.82 -15.38 -7.17
CA TYR A 52 -3.51 -14.35 -6.40
C TYR A 52 -4.41 -13.51 -7.31
N GLU A 53 -5.67 -13.36 -6.91
CA GLU A 53 -6.67 -12.61 -7.64
C GLU A 53 -6.79 -11.16 -7.12
N ASN A 54 -7.39 -10.27 -7.93
CA ASN A 54 -7.67 -8.87 -7.56
C ASN A 54 -6.41 -8.08 -7.14
N VAL A 55 -5.29 -8.34 -7.81
CA VAL A 55 -4.01 -7.64 -7.58
C VAL A 55 -3.88 -6.44 -8.52
N TYR A 56 -3.70 -5.26 -7.94
CA TYR A 56 -3.55 -3.97 -8.60
C TYR A 56 -2.23 -3.31 -8.20
N VAL A 57 -1.79 -2.35 -9.00
CA VAL A 57 -0.59 -1.52 -8.76
C VAL A 57 -1.01 -0.07 -8.60
N LEU A 58 -0.16 0.72 -7.94
CA LEU A 58 -0.40 2.14 -7.78
C LEU A 58 0.17 2.88 -8.99
N SER A 59 -0.68 3.52 -9.78
CA SER A 59 -0.23 4.31 -10.92
C SER A 59 0.81 5.36 -10.49
N ASP A 60 1.90 5.48 -11.25
CA ASP A 60 3.07 6.33 -10.97
C ASP A 60 3.87 5.96 -9.70
N GLY A 61 3.55 4.82 -9.10
CA GLY A 61 4.17 4.28 -7.89
C GLY A 61 4.07 5.19 -6.67
N MET A 62 4.84 4.84 -5.63
CA MET A 62 4.85 5.62 -4.39
C MET A 62 5.41 7.04 -4.55
N ASN A 63 6.22 7.30 -5.57
CA ASN A 63 6.73 8.63 -5.86
C ASN A 63 5.65 9.53 -6.47
N GLY A 64 4.91 9.05 -7.48
CA GLY A 64 3.78 9.79 -8.03
C GLY A 64 2.68 10.04 -7.00
N PHE A 65 2.44 9.09 -6.09
CA PHE A 65 1.52 9.31 -4.97
C PHE A 65 1.95 10.47 -4.06
N LYS A 66 3.25 10.56 -3.72
CA LYS A 66 3.76 11.68 -2.90
C LYS A 66 3.54 13.01 -3.62
N ASP A 67 3.83 13.08 -4.91
CA ASP A 67 3.76 14.35 -5.63
C ASP A 67 2.32 14.78 -5.89
N ASN A 68 1.46 13.85 -6.28
CA ASN A 68 0.07 14.14 -6.64
C ASN A 68 -0.88 14.26 -5.45
N VAL A 69 -0.55 13.68 -4.30
CA VAL A 69 -1.44 13.63 -3.13
C VAL A 69 -0.83 14.31 -1.91
N ILE A 70 0.41 13.97 -1.52
CA ILE A 70 1.01 14.51 -0.30
C ILE A 70 1.51 15.93 -0.49
N ASN A 71 2.23 16.18 -1.59
CA ASN A 71 2.81 17.47 -1.94
C ASN A 71 1.94 18.22 -2.97
N PHE A 72 0.65 17.88 -3.03
CA PHE A 72 -0.26 18.42 -4.02
C PHE A 72 -0.30 19.95 -3.95
N LYS A 73 -0.15 20.60 -5.10
CA LYS A 73 -0.33 22.04 -5.28
C LYS A 73 -1.45 22.27 -6.27
N ALA A 74 -2.50 22.97 -5.84
CA ALA A 74 -3.60 23.32 -6.71
C ALA A 74 -3.11 24.22 -7.86
N PRO A 75 -3.50 23.95 -9.12
CA PRO A 75 -3.20 24.83 -10.23
C PRO A 75 -4.01 26.13 -10.12
N GLN A 76 -3.45 27.24 -10.62
CA GLN A 76 -4.08 28.56 -10.53
C GLN A 76 -5.33 28.70 -11.39
N ASN A 77 -5.44 27.93 -12.48
CA ASN A 77 -6.57 27.95 -13.38
C ASN A 77 -7.26 26.59 -13.36
N VAL A 78 -8.55 26.60 -13.03
CA VAL A 78 -9.39 25.40 -13.04
C VAL A 78 -10.42 25.58 -14.14
N GLY A 79 -10.36 24.72 -15.16
CA GLY A 79 -11.20 24.86 -16.35
C GLY A 79 -12.63 24.39 -16.10
N THR A 80 -12.79 23.29 -15.37
CA THR A 80 -14.08 22.62 -15.19
C THR A 80 -14.46 22.40 -13.73
N ARG A 81 -15.77 22.22 -13.47
CA ARG A 81 -16.29 21.90 -12.14
C ARG A 81 -15.73 20.58 -11.60
N HIS A 82 -15.59 19.58 -12.47
CA HIS A 82 -15.02 18.27 -12.08
C HIS A 82 -13.57 18.39 -11.60
N GLU A 83 -12.74 19.14 -12.32
CA GLU A 83 -11.35 19.41 -11.89
C GLU A 83 -11.31 20.16 -10.56
N SER A 84 -12.23 21.13 -10.36
CA SER A 84 -12.34 21.87 -9.11
C SER A 84 -12.62 20.95 -7.92
N ASP A 85 -13.53 19.99 -8.07
CA ASP A 85 -13.88 19.05 -7.00
C ASP A 85 -12.74 18.05 -6.74
N LEU A 86 -12.05 17.60 -7.79
CA LEU A 86 -10.88 16.74 -7.69
C LEU A 86 -9.72 17.45 -6.96
N TYR A 87 -9.48 18.73 -7.23
CA TYR A 87 -8.45 19.51 -6.54
C TYR A 87 -8.78 19.74 -5.08
N LYS A 88 -10.04 20.06 -4.75
CA LYS A 88 -10.49 20.15 -3.35
C LYS A 88 -10.31 18.84 -2.60
N PHE A 89 -10.57 17.71 -3.25
CA PHE A 89 -10.33 16.39 -2.67
C PHE A 89 -8.84 16.18 -2.37
N ARG A 90 -7.96 16.47 -3.35
CA ARG A 90 -6.50 16.33 -3.18
C ARG A 90 -5.92 17.29 -2.14
N GLU A 91 -6.42 18.52 -2.06
CA GLU A 91 -6.03 19.51 -1.06
C GLU A 91 -6.38 19.05 0.36
N LYS A 92 -7.57 18.47 0.57
CA LYS A 92 -7.90 17.88 1.88
C LYS A 92 -7.04 16.66 2.18
N ALA A 93 -6.80 15.82 1.18
CA ALA A 93 -5.99 14.62 1.32
C ALA A 93 -4.52 14.94 1.68
N SER A 94 -3.95 16.00 1.12
CA SER A 94 -2.56 16.41 1.38
C SER A 94 -2.32 16.80 2.84
N ILE A 95 -3.36 17.23 3.56
CA ILE A 95 -3.29 17.56 4.99
C ILE A 95 -3.54 16.31 5.84
N LEU A 96 -4.64 15.60 5.56
CA LEU A 96 -5.10 14.49 6.40
C LEU A 96 -4.21 13.24 6.32
N ILE A 97 -3.75 12.88 5.12
CA ILE A 97 -2.98 11.63 4.92
C ILE A 97 -1.64 11.67 5.67
N PRO A 98 -0.84 12.75 5.63
CA PRO A 98 0.38 12.84 6.43
C PRO A 98 0.15 12.72 7.93
N GLU A 99 -0.94 13.28 8.46
CA GLU A 99 -1.31 13.14 9.88
C GLU A 99 -1.58 11.67 10.23
N ILE A 100 -2.39 10.98 9.43
CA ILE A 100 -2.68 9.54 9.62
C ILE A 100 -1.39 8.71 9.55
N ILE A 101 -0.48 9.04 8.62
CA ILE A 101 0.82 8.35 8.51
C ILE A 101 1.67 8.57 9.77
N LYS A 102 1.70 9.79 10.31
CA LYS A 102 2.41 10.10 11.56
C LYS A 102 1.82 9.32 12.74
N GLU A 103 0.50 9.29 12.87
CA GLU A 103 -0.18 8.54 13.93
C GLU A 103 0.07 7.03 13.84
N ASN A 104 0.07 6.46 12.64
CA ASN A 104 0.29 5.04 12.45
C ASN A 104 1.72 4.62 12.80
N LYS A 105 2.74 5.45 12.49
CA LYS A 105 4.12 5.22 12.95
C LYS A 105 4.22 5.12 14.46
N ASN A 106 3.42 5.90 15.19
CA ASN A 106 3.42 5.89 16.65
C ASN A 106 2.72 4.67 17.26
N LYS A 107 1.89 3.95 16.49
CA LYS A 107 1.16 2.77 16.99
C LYS A 107 1.98 1.49 17.10
N GLY A 108 3.26 1.52 16.68
CA GLY A 108 4.17 0.38 16.75
C GLY A 108 3.77 -0.73 15.79
N VAL A 109 4.73 -1.21 15.00
CA VAL A 109 4.54 -2.41 14.17
C VAL A 109 4.28 -3.58 15.14
N PRO A 110 3.18 -4.36 15.01
CA PRO A 110 3.02 -5.55 15.84
C PRO A 110 4.17 -6.50 15.51
N GLU A 111 5.10 -6.60 16.46
CA GLU A 111 6.25 -7.49 16.41
C GLU A 111 5.76 -8.90 16.09
N ASN A 112 6.26 -9.45 14.97
CA ASN A 112 5.88 -10.75 14.49
C ASN A 112 6.24 -11.75 15.58
N LYS A 113 5.25 -12.22 16.36
CA LYS A 113 5.49 -13.18 17.44
C LYS A 113 5.98 -14.46 16.78
N GLU A 114 7.29 -14.66 16.77
CA GLU A 114 7.87 -15.95 16.46
C GLU A 114 7.17 -16.98 17.34
N LEU A 115 6.46 -17.90 16.69
CA LEU A 115 5.77 -18.98 17.37
C LEU A 115 6.82 -19.82 18.08
N LYS A 116 7.02 -19.56 19.38
CA LYS A 116 7.84 -20.41 20.25
C LYS A 116 7.23 -21.80 20.19
N ARG A 117 7.88 -22.71 19.47
CA ARG A 117 7.50 -24.12 19.42
C ARG A 117 7.52 -24.66 20.84
N ALA A 118 6.36 -25.04 21.37
CA ALA A 118 6.30 -25.83 22.59
C ALA A 118 6.88 -27.21 22.26
N LEU A 119 8.10 -27.45 22.72
CA LEU A 119 8.67 -28.79 22.81
C LEU A 119 7.84 -29.54 23.86
N GLY A 120 6.80 -30.24 23.39
CA GLY A 120 6.01 -31.13 24.23
C GLY A 120 6.86 -32.31 24.66
N GLY A 121 6.97 -32.52 25.97
CA GLY A 121 7.53 -33.71 26.58
C GLY A 121 6.45 -34.45 27.38
N CYS A 122 6.13 -35.65 26.92
CA CYS A 122 6.03 -36.91 27.66
C CYS A 122 5.87 -38.04 26.63
#